data_AF-A0AA36J8Z5-F1
#
_entry.id   AF-A0AA36J8Z5-F1
#
_cell.length_a   1.000
_cell.length_b   1.000
_cell.length_c   1.000
_cell.angle_alpha   90.00
_cell.angle_beta   90.00
_cell.angle_gamma   90.00
#
_symmetry.space_group_name_H-M   'P 1'
#
loop_
_entity.id
_entity.type
_entity.pdbx_description
1 polymer ?
#
loop_
_entity_poly.entity_id
_entity_poly.type
_entity_poly.pdbx_seq_one_letter_code
_entity_poly.pdbx_strand_id
1 'polypeptide(L)'
;MTFLAPGRELSRQTLRVIRDLLKPFRPVLNVTALVGQDNHKRQDEVLRDRAPVVVVGTPGKIMDHAMEGRLILSELDAVVIDEVDSLLSMSRQDHVELLLQMIGVNARAQRVLVSASGSMEGDAIGFAEAILRDNWQLVGPRHGMELPQRVLHLVNGAPDLTKKLQFMGRLARSQPTCTSMVVFCNNHERVRKVAEQLNEQKIPTEYLTGNRSKEARDNAITRFDEGEVQALVATDAAMRGLDFRLEPLGAKSPKTAGGVFGPHRDAELCRATAAYAAYLGSRRLRCQRRAVLEAPVAAPKATVEEETRQKRADQYRLLLFTEVLMSFTDTDGDNIRLQKEGMFVNEYVNDRLEIRRMEYFDIDEKARSYHDPTGRGWFRSSEDVAELVRKKELMFIERDFLARCLMTVCGLKESSAYQVMMQAHTEGVAVVGTYAFETAETYCAALNAKGLSAEIVPVDGE
;
A
#
# COMPACT_ATOMS: atom_id res chain seq x y z
N MET A 1 -24.18 -0.42 -4.03
CA MET A 1 -22.85 -0.35 -4.71
C MET A 1 -21.83 0.27 -3.77
N THR A 2 -20.57 -0.19 -3.81
CA THR A 2 -19.50 0.30 -2.92
C THR A 2 -18.26 0.70 -3.70
N PHE A 3 -17.65 1.83 -3.36
CA PHE A 3 -16.38 2.32 -3.89
C PHE A 3 -15.33 2.33 -2.78
N LEU A 4 -14.27 1.55 -2.95
CA LEU A 4 -13.11 1.49 -2.07
C LEU A 4 -12.01 2.38 -2.61
N ALA A 5 -11.47 3.27 -1.78
CA ALA A 5 -10.35 4.13 -2.13
C ALA A 5 -9.28 4.12 -1.02
N PRO A 6 -7.98 4.25 -1.36
CA PRO A 6 -6.87 4.15 -0.41
C PRO A 6 -6.86 5.23 0.66
N GLY A 7 -7.49 6.37 0.39
CA GLY A 7 -7.43 7.53 1.24
C GLY A 7 -8.73 8.30 1.31
N ARG A 8 -8.82 9.11 2.36
CA ARG A 8 -9.96 10.00 2.60
C ARG A 8 -10.18 11.00 1.46
N GLU A 9 -9.10 11.51 0.89
CA GLU A 9 -9.18 12.56 -0.11
C GLU A 9 -9.77 12.02 -1.41
N LEU A 10 -9.23 10.90 -1.91
CA LEU A 10 -9.80 10.23 -3.07
C LEU A 10 -11.25 9.80 -2.83
N SER A 11 -11.57 9.28 -1.63
CA SER A 11 -12.96 8.97 -1.26
C SER A 11 -13.90 10.18 -1.37
N ARG A 12 -13.44 11.38 -0.97
CA ARG A 12 -14.25 12.61 -1.06
C ARG A 12 -14.39 13.12 -2.50
N GLN A 13 -13.37 12.97 -3.32
CA GLN A 13 -13.41 13.30 -4.73
C GLN A 13 -14.40 12.41 -5.47
N THR A 14 -14.29 11.08 -5.27
CA THR A 14 -15.23 10.10 -5.83
C THR A 14 -16.66 10.36 -5.36
N LEU A 15 -16.85 10.67 -4.07
CA LEU A 15 -18.17 11.07 -3.54
C LEU A 15 -18.73 12.31 -4.24
N ARG A 16 -17.92 13.34 -4.49
CA ARG A 16 -18.35 14.57 -5.17
C ARG A 16 -18.84 14.25 -6.58
N VAL A 17 -18.04 13.51 -7.35
CA VAL A 17 -18.37 13.10 -8.72
C VAL A 17 -19.67 12.29 -8.76
N ILE A 18 -19.82 11.29 -7.89
CA ILE A 18 -21.03 10.47 -7.83
C ILE A 18 -22.26 11.32 -7.45
N ARG A 19 -22.12 12.26 -6.53
CA ARG A 19 -23.22 13.15 -6.14
C ARG A 19 -23.64 14.09 -7.26
N ASP A 20 -22.70 14.58 -8.04
CA ASP A 20 -22.99 15.44 -9.20
C ASP A 20 -23.69 14.63 -10.30
N LEU A 21 -23.25 13.40 -10.56
CA LEU A 21 -23.90 12.47 -11.50
C LEU A 21 -25.33 12.11 -11.07
N LEU A 22 -25.54 11.86 -9.77
CA LEU A 22 -26.83 11.46 -9.22
C LEU A 22 -27.72 12.64 -8.80
N LYS A 23 -27.30 13.88 -9.04
CA LYS A 23 -28.05 15.08 -8.70
C LYS A 23 -29.50 15.08 -9.23
N PRO A 24 -29.78 14.63 -10.47
CA PRO A 24 -31.16 14.56 -10.99
C PRO A 24 -32.06 13.56 -10.25
N PHE A 25 -31.48 12.58 -9.56
CA PHE A 25 -32.19 11.51 -8.86
C PHE A 25 -32.31 11.76 -7.35
N ARG A 26 -31.93 12.95 -6.90
CA ARG A 26 -32.16 13.36 -5.50
C ARG A 26 -33.60 13.83 -5.31
N PRO A 27 -34.21 13.55 -4.15
CA PRO A 27 -33.58 12.94 -2.97
C PRO A 27 -33.51 11.41 -3.02
N VAL A 28 -34.15 10.73 -3.97
CA VAL A 28 -34.40 9.26 -3.97
C VAL A 28 -33.14 8.41 -3.71
N LEU A 29 -32.03 8.71 -4.36
CA LEU A 29 -30.77 7.97 -4.20
C LEU A 29 -29.86 8.62 -3.14
N ASN A 30 -29.64 7.91 -2.02
CA ASN A 30 -28.72 8.35 -0.98
C ASN A 30 -27.29 7.88 -1.27
N VAL A 31 -26.32 8.78 -1.06
CA VAL A 31 -24.89 8.53 -1.29
C VAL A 31 -24.10 9.08 -0.10
N THR A 32 -23.39 8.18 0.57
CA THR A 32 -22.61 8.52 1.77
C THR A 32 -21.14 8.15 1.61
N ALA A 33 -20.29 8.79 2.42
CA ALA A 33 -18.90 8.40 2.53
C ALA A 33 -18.53 7.98 3.96
N LEU A 34 -17.76 6.90 4.06
CA LEU A 34 -17.26 6.33 5.31
C LEU A 34 -15.74 6.45 5.36
N VAL A 35 -15.27 7.49 6.05
CA VAL A 35 -13.84 7.84 6.17
C VAL A 35 -13.51 8.22 7.61
N GLY A 36 -12.29 7.90 8.06
CA GLY A 36 -11.98 7.77 9.49
C GLY A 36 -11.85 9.04 10.33
N GLN A 37 -12.08 10.23 9.76
CA GLN A 37 -12.07 11.49 10.52
C GLN A 37 -13.45 12.15 10.64
N ASP A 38 -14.49 11.58 10.04
CA ASP A 38 -15.82 12.12 10.22
C ASP A 38 -16.42 11.52 11.50
N ASN A 39 -17.24 12.29 12.21
CA ASN A 39 -17.81 11.89 13.50
C ASN A 39 -18.56 10.55 13.36
N HIS A 40 -18.08 9.50 14.05
CA HIS A 40 -18.67 8.16 14.02
C HIS A 40 -20.18 8.20 14.28
N LYS A 41 -20.63 8.98 15.28
CA LYS A 41 -22.06 9.13 15.58
C LYS A 41 -22.86 9.68 14.41
N ARG A 42 -22.28 10.63 13.67
CA ARG A 42 -22.93 11.23 12.49
C ARG A 42 -22.98 10.26 11.32
N GLN A 43 -21.97 9.41 11.15
CA GLN A 43 -22.01 8.34 10.16
C GLN A 43 -23.07 7.30 10.53
N ASP A 44 -23.17 6.92 11.81
CA ASP A 44 -24.18 5.99 12.31
C ASP A 44 -25.60 6.55 12.15
N GLU A 45 -25.82 7.84 12.42
CA GLU A 45 -27.09 8.52 12.15
C GLU A 45 -27.43 8.49 10.66
N VAL A 46 -26.47 8.84 9.78
CA VAL A 46 -26.70 8.83 8.33
C VAL A 46 -27.04 7.42 7.80
N LEU A 47 -26.40 6.37 8.34
CA LEU A 47 -26.69 4.99 7.96
C LEU A 47 -28.05 4.52 8.49
N ARG A 48 -28.44 4.92 9.70
CA ARG A 48 -29.73 4.57 10.30
C ARG A 48 -30.92 5.28 9.66
N ASP A 49 -30.79 6.58 9.42
CA ASP A 49 -31.90 7.39 8.92
C ASP A 49 -32.25 7.04 7.47
N ARG A 50 -31.24 6.65 6.68
CA ARG A 50 -31.45 6.34 5.27
C ARG A 50 -30.39 5.42 4.69
N ALA A 51 -30.78 4.19 4.36
CA ALA A 51 -29.91 3.24 3.68
C ALA A 51 -29.28 3.86 2.41
N PRO A 52 -27.94 3.93 2.33
CA PRO A 52 -27.25 4.46 1.15
C PRO A 52 -27.31 3.44 0.00
N VAL A 53 -27.62 3.92 -1.21
CA VAL A 53 -27.53 3.10 -2.43
C VAL A 53 -26.08 2.99 -2.88
N VAL A 54 -25.29 4.04 -2.59
CA VAL A 54 -23.85 4.08 -2.88
C VAL A 54 -23.06 4.49 -1.64
N VAL A 55 -22.06 3.69 -1.30
CA VAL A 55 -21.09 3.96 -0.23
C VAL A 55 -19.72 4.18 -0.84
N VAL A 56 -19.03 5.25 -0.44
CA VAL A 56 -17.63 5.54 -0.84
C VAL A 56 -16.75 5.59 0.40
N GLY A 57 -15.61 4.91 0.44
CA GLY A 57 -14.82 4.98 1.66
C GLY A 57 -13.50 4.23 1.63
N THR A 58 -12.79 4.37 2.75
CA THR A 58 -11.56 3.61 2.99
C THR A 58 -11.90 2.21 3.48
N PRO A 59 -11.17 1.15 3.06
CA PRO A 59 -11.46 -0.24 3.42
C PRO A 59 -11.72 -0.44 4.91
N GLY A 60 -10.79 -0.02 5.78
CA GLY A 60 -10.93 -0.20 7.22
C GLY A 60 -12.22 0.40 7.80
N LYS A 61 -12.66 1.57 7.33
CA LYS A 61 -13.90 2.18 7.84
C LYS A 61 -15.17 1.53 7.34
N ILE A 62 -15.19 1.07 6.10
CA ILE A 62 -16.32 0.30 5.58
C ILE A 62 -16.41 -1.04 6.32
N MET A 63 -15.25 -1.66 6.59
CA MET A 63 -15.13 -2.91 7.33
C MET A 63 -15.64 -2.74 8.77
N ASP A 64 -15.22 -1.70 9.49
CA ASP A 64 -15.71 -1.38 10.85
C ASP A 64 -17.26 -1.40 10.89
N HIS A 65 -17.90 -0.61 10.00
CA HIS A 65 -19.36 -0.51 9.94
C HIS A 65 -20.04 -1.82 9.52
N ALA A 66 -19.38 -2.63 8.68
CA ALA A 66 -19.90 -3.92 8.27
C ALA A 66 -19.81 -4.97 9.39
N MET A 67 -18.69 -5.01 10.12
CA MET A 67 -18.49 -5.91 11.27
C MET A 67 -19.45 -5.58 12.42
N GLU A 68 -19.80 -4.31 12.58
CA GLU A 68 -20.78 -3.84 13.57
C GLU A 68 -22.24 -4.07 13.13
N GLY A 69 -22.47 -4.69 11.97
CA GLY A 69 -23.80 -4.99 11.43
C GLY A 69 -24.58 -3.75 10.95
N ARG A 70 -23.92 -2.59 10.80
CA ARG A 70 -24.54 -1.33 10.35
C ARG A 70 -24.58 -1.22 8.83
N LEU A 71 -23.74 -1.97 8.14
CA LEU A 71 -23.68 -2.02 6.69
C LEU A 71 -23.70 -3.47 6.21
N ILE A 72 -24.76 -3.86 5.49
CA ILE A 72 -24.88 -5.19 4.91
C ILE A 72 -24.18 -5.18 3.54
N LEU A 73 -23.03 -5.86 3.46
CA LEU A 73 -22.24 -5.94 2.23
C LEU A 73 -22.60 -7.15 1.36
N SER A 74 -23.38 -8.10 1.89
CA SER A 74 -23.78 -9.28 1.15
C SER A 74 -24.59 -8.89 -0.09
N GLU A 75 -25.58 -8.01 0.00
CA GLU A 75 -26.48 -7.67 -1.12
C GLU A 75 -25.93 -6.65 -2.15
N LEU A 76 -24.61 -6.55 -2.30
CA LEU A 76 -24.02 -5.59 -3.22
C LEU A 76 -24.12 -6.03 -4.68
N ASP A 77 -24.67 -5.16 -5.54
CA ASP A 77 -24.65 -5.36 -6.99
C ASP A 77 -23.28 -5.10 -7.62
N ALA A 78 -22.49 -4.21 -7.03
CA ALA A 78 -21.17 -3.84 -7.54
C ALA A 78 -20.22 -3.32 -6.47
N VAL A 79 -18.95 -3.66 -6.63
CA VAL A 79 -17.81 -3.12 -5.88
C VAL A 79 -16.76 -2.58 -6.86
N VAL A 80 -16.32 -1.35 -6.60
CA VAL A 80 -15.24 -0.68 -7.33
C VAL A 80 -14.07 -0.48 -6.38
N ILE A 81 -12.88 -0.88 -6.79
CA ILE A 81 -11.65 -0.74 -6.02
C ILE A 81 -10.73 0.18 -6.81
N ASP A 82 -10.55 1.39 -6.29
CA ASP A 82 -9.77 2.45 -6.92
C ASP A 82 -8.35 2.50 -6.37
N GLU A 83 -7.38 2.86 -7.22
CA GLU A 83 -5.95 2.78 -6.96
C GLU A 83 -5.53 1.47 -6.24
N VAL A 84 -5.77 0.34 -6.89
CA VAL A 84 -5.48 -0.99 -6.33
C VAL A 84 -4.05 -1.09 -5.81
N ASP A 85 -3.05 -0.61 -6.56
CA ASP A 85 -1.64 -0.65 -6.14
C ASP A 85 -1.39 0.09 -4.82
N SER A 86 -2.10 1.21 -4.60
CA SER A 86 -2.06 1.93 -3.33
C SER A 86 -2.74 1.13 -2.24
N LEU A 87 -3.86 0.46 -2.53
CA LEU A 87 -4.59 -0.36 -1.57
C LEU A 87 -3.84 -1.64 -1.18
N LEU A 88 -3.00 -2.18 -2.06
CA LEU A 88 -2.16 -3.36 -1.81
C LEU A 88 -0.88 -3.05 -1.04
N SER A 89 -0.57 -1.78 -0.77
CA SER A 89 0.56 -1.44 0.10
C SER A 89 0.35 -2.04 1.51
N MET A 90 1.44 -2.54 2.13
CA MET A 90 1.57 -3.38 3.34
C MET A 90 0.61 -3.21 4.54
N SER A 91 -0.22 -2.17 4.62
CA SER A 91 -1.15 -1.90 5.74
C SER A 91 -2.64 -1.90 5.38
N ARG A 92 -3.01 -2.06 4.10
CA ARG A 92 -4.40 -1.94 3.63
C ARG A 92 -4.96 -3.17 2.93
N GLN A 93 -4.11 -4.11 2.52
CA GLN A 93 -4.50 -5.33 1.81
C GLN A 93 -5.45 -6.20 2.64
N ASP A 94 -5.12 -6.49 3.90
CA ASP A 94 -5.91 -7.34 4.79
C ASP A 94 -7.36 -6.83 4.94
N HIS A 95 -7.54 -5.52 5.04
CA HIS A 95 -8.87 -4.90 5.09
C HIS A 95 -9.66 -5.06 3.79
N VAL A 96 -8.98 -5.01 2.63
CA VAL A 96 -9.64 -5.20 1.34
C VAL A 96 -10.01 -6.66 1.15
N GLU A 97 -9.14 -7.60 1.51
CA GLU A 97 -9.41 -9.03 1.45
C GLU A 97 -10.59 -9.41 2.35
N LEU A 98 -10.60 -8.97 3.61
CA LEU A 98 -11.72 -9.24 4.52
C LEU A 98 -13.03 -8.64 4.00
N LEU A 99 -13.00 -7.41 3.48
CA LEU A 99 -14.18 -6.82 2.83
C LEU A 99 -14.65 -7.65 1.65
N LEU A 100 -13.73 -8.14 0.82
CA LEU A 100 -14.06 -8.97 -0.33
C LEU A 100 -14.58 -10.35 0.06
N GLN A 101 -14.18 -10.90 1.21
CA GLN A 101 -14.79 -12.10 1.79
C GLN A 101 -16.21 -11.81 2.29
N MET A 102 -16.44 -10.68 2.96
CA MET A 102 -17.78 -10.25 3.41
C MET A 102 -18.72 -9.97 2.22
N ILE A 103 -18.20 -9.40 1.13
CA ILE A 103 -18.91 -9.29 -0.16
C ILE A 103 -19.05 -10.66 -0.82
N GLY A 104 -18.05 -11.53 -0.62
CA GLY A 104 -17.81 -12.83 -1.23
C GLY A 104 -18.81 -13.92 -0.91
N VAL A 105 -19.76 -13.66 -0.01
CA VAL A 105 -20.96 -14.50 0.15
C VAL A 105 -21.94 -14.32 -1.02
N ASN A 106 -21.78 -13.31 -1.88
CA ASN A 106 -22.68 -13.05 -3.01
C ASN A 106 -21.96 -13.11 -4.37
N ALA A 107 -22.04 -14.27 -5.00
CA ALA A 107 -21.50 -14.58 -6.34
C ALA A 107 -22.17 -13.82 -7.50
N ARG A 108 -22.90 -12.72 -7.23
CA ARG A 108 -23.56 -11.88 -8.25
C ARG A 108 -22.95 -10.49 -8.43
N ALA A 109 -22.23 -9.97 -7.43
CA ALA A 109 -21.68 -8.60 -7.50
C ALA A 109 -20.68 -8.42 -8.66
N GLN A 110 -20.81 -7.34 -9.44
CA GLN A 110 -19.82 -6.92 -10.43
C GLN A 110 -18.59 -6.34 -9.72
N ARG A 111 -17.39 -6.75 -10.11
CA ARG A 111 -16.12 -6.28 -9.54
C ARG A 111 -15.38 -5.43 -10.58
N VAL A 112 -14.98 -4.23 -10.20
CA VAL A 112 -14.20 -3.32 -11.05
C VAL A 112 -12.94 -2.91 -10.29
N LEU A 113 -11.78 -3.11 -10.90
CA LEU A 113 -10.48 -2.72 -10.38
C LEU A 113 -9.94 -1.58 -11.24
N VAL A 114 -9.46 -0.52 -10.60
CA VAL A 114 -8.81 0.62 -11.27
C VAL A 114 -7.40 0.74 -10.73
N SER A 115 -6.42 0.69 -11.62
CA SER A 115 -5.00 0.77 -11.29
C SER A 115 -4.28 1.68 -12.28
N ALA A 116 -3.26 2.38 -11.79
CA ALA A 116 -2.41 3.24 -12.59
C ALA A 116 -1.13 2.55 -13.07
N SER A 117 -0.69 1.47 -12.41
CA SER A 117 0.55 0.78 -12.79
C SER A 117 0.45 0.06 -14.12
N GLY A 118 -0.73 -0.44 -14.52
CA GLY A 118 -1.03 -0.95 -15.87
C GLY A 118 -0.10 -2.07 -16.40
N SER A 119 0.92 -2.46 -15.66
CA SER A 119 1.97 -3.37 -16.08
C SER A 119 1.52 -4.78 -15.79
N MET A 120 1.63 -5.64 -16.81
CA MET A 120 1.35 -7.09 -16.77
C MET A 120 2.18 -7.88 -15.74
N GLU A 121 3.02 -7.21 -14.97
CA GLU A 121 3.91 -7.77 -13.95
C GLU A 121 3.79 -6.92 -12.67
N GLY A 122 3.16 -7.47 -11.63
CA GLY A 122 3.03 -6.84 -10.31
C GLY A 122 1.85 -7.35 -9.48
N ASP A 123 1.87 -7.05 -8.17
CA ASP A 123 0.90 -7.52 -7.17
C ASP A 123 -0.57 -7.21 -7.53
N ALA A 124 -0.80 -6.13 -8.28
CA ALA A 124 -2.13 -5.70 -8.70
C ALA A 124 -2.82 -6.68 -9.65
N ILE A 125 -2.07 -7.39 -10.49
CA ILE A 125 -2.64 -8.38 -11.41
C ILE A 125 -2.87 -9.71 -10.73
N GLY A 126 -1.94 -10.17 -9.89
CA GLY A 126 -2.19 -11.37 -9.07
C GLY A 126 -3.42 -11.17 -8.17
N PHE A 127 -3.56 -9.98 -7.59
CA PHE A 127 -4.77 -9.59 -6.85
C PHE A 127 -6.01 -9.53 -7.75
N ALA A 128 -5.89 -8.99 -8.96
CA ALA A 128 -7.00 -8.97 -9.92
C ALA A 128 -7.44 -10.38 -10.32
N GLU A 129 -6.51 -11.30 -10.57
CA GLU A 129 -6.82 -12.70 -10.89
C GLU A 129 -7.48 -13.43 -9.72
N ALA A 130 -7.05 -13.15 -8.48
CA ALA A 130 -7.66 -13.72 -7.28
C ALA A 130 -9.11 -13.22 -7.04
N ILE A 131 -9.42 -12.01 -7.49
CA ILE A 131 -10.68 -11.33 -7.12
C ILE A 131 -11.64 -11.19 -8.29
N LEU A 132 -11.19 -11.10 -9.52
CA LEU A 132 -12.08 -11.05 -10.67
C LEU A 132 -12.56 -12.47 -11.03
N ARG A 133 -13.74 -12.56 -11.66
CA ARG A 133 -14.28 -13.84 -12.14
C ARG A 133 -13.68 -14.20 -13.51
N ASP A 134 -13.90 -15.45 -13.94
CA ASP A 134 -13.35 -16.11 -15.14
C ASP A 134 -13.59 -15.44 -16.52
N ASN A 135 -14.08 -14.20 -16.58
CA ASN A 135 -14.33 -13.46 -17.82
C ASN A 135 -14.00 -11.97 -17.72
N TRP A 136 -12.97 -11.60 -16.98
CA TRP A 136 -12.58 -10.20 -16.86
C TRP A 136 -11.88 -9.67 -18.10
N GLN A 137 -12.04 -8.39 -18.37
CA GLN A 137 -11.42 -7.70 -19.48
C GLN A 137 -10.49 -6.62 -18.96
N LEU A 138 -9.23 -6.66 -19.38
CA LEU A 138 -8.30 -5.55 -19.16
C LEU A 138 -8.63 -4.43 -20.13
N VAL A 139 -9.10 -3.29 -19.62
CA VAL A 139 -9.33 -2.10 -20.43
C VAL A 139 -8.15 -1.15 -20.23
N GLY A 140 -7.16 -1.28 -21.11
CA GLY A 140 -6.00 -0.38 -21.16
C GLY A 140 -6.27 0.91 -21.96
N PRO A 141 -5.41 1.93 -21.82
CA PRO A 141 -5.50 3.13 -22.63
C PRO A 141 -5.39 2.78 -24.12
N ARG A 142 -6.42 3.13 -24.91
CA ARG A 142 -6.49 2.82 -26.36
C ARG A 142 -5.48 3.60 -27.20
N HIS A 143 -4.85 4.62 -26.62
CA HIS A 143 -3.86 5.47 -27.26
C HIS A 143 -2.72 5.65 -26.27
N GLY A 144 -1.48 5.51 -26.74
CA GLY A 144 -0.32 5.89 -25.94
C GLY A 144 -0.53 7.33 -25.50
N MET A 145 -0.67 7.55 -24.19
CA MET A 145 -0.61 8.89 -23.61
C MET A 145 0.82 9.36 -23.89
N GLU A 146 1.01 10.11 -24.97
CA GLU A 146 2.22 10.90 -25.11
C GLU A 146 2.29 11.78 -23.86
N LEU A 147 3.21 11.46 -22.95
CA LEU A 147 3.60 12.37 -21.89
C LEU A 147 3.76 13.75 -22.54
N PRO A 148 3.12 14.82 -22.03
CA PRO A 148 3.37 16.14 -22.58
C PRO A 148 4.88 16.38 -22.57
N GLN A 149 5.48 16.39 -23.76
CA GLN A 149 6.88 16.05 -24.06
C GLN A 149 7.95 17.02 -23.48
N ARG A 150 7.67 17.86 -22.48
CA ARG A 150 8.59 18.95 -22.11
C ARG A 150 8.58 19.27 -20.61
N VAL A 151 9.09 18.35 -19.80
CA VAL A 151 9.60 18.69 -18.46
C VAL A 151 11.07 19.07 -18.58
N LEU A 152 11.43 20.32 -18.23
CA LEU A 152 12.83 20.74 -18.17
C LEU A 152 13.37 20.44 -16.78
N HIS A 153 14.30 19.49 -16.68
CA HIS A 153 15.00 19.21 -15.43
C HIS A 153 16.19 20.16 -15.27
N LEU A 154 16.13 21.03 -14.27
CA LEU A 154 17.26 21.87 -13.85
C LEU A 154 17.79 21.37 -12.52
N VAL A 155 19.06 20.97 -12.47
CA VAL A 155 19.73 20.54 -11.25
C VAL A 155 20.63 21.66 -10.74
N ASN A 156 20.36 22.13 -9.52
CA ASN A 156 21.21 23.10 -8.84
C ASN A 156 22.00 22.41 -7.72
N GLY A 157 23.33 22.29 -7.91
CA GLY A 157 24.26 21.71 -6.95
C GLY A 157 24.67 22.65 -5.80
N ALA A 158 23.90 23.71 -5.53
CA ALA A 158 24.21 24.63 -4.44
C ALA A 158 24.29 23.89 -3.09
N PRO A 159 25.37 24.06 -2.31
CA PRO A 159 25.59 23.29 -1.08
C PRO A 159 24.70 23.75 0.08
N ASP A 160 24.29 25.03 0.09
CA ASP A 160 23.52 25.64 1.17
C ASP A 160 22.09 25.98 0.73
N LEU A 161 21.14 25.82 1.66
CA LEU A 161 19.73 26.12 1.50
C LEU A 161 19.51 27.58 1.06
N THR A 162 20.25 28.52 1.65
CA THR A 162 20.16 29.95 1.32
C THR A 162 20.39 30.20 -0.17
N LYS A 163 21.44 29.57 -0.74
CA LYS A 163 21.79 29.69 -2.16
C LYS A 163 20.76 29.00 -3.06
N LYS A 164 20.19 27.86 -2.62
CA LYS A 164 19.10 27.19 -3.33
C LYS A 164 17.87 28.09 -3.44
N LEU A 165 17.47 28.73 -2.35
CA LEU A 165 16.31 29.62 -2.33
C LEU A 165 16.53 30.91 -3.09
N GLN A 166 17.73 31.51 -3.02
CA GLN A 166 18.06 32.66 -3.86
C GLN A 166 17.98 32.33 -5.35
N PHE A 167 18.42 31.13 -5.75
CA PHE A 167 18.28 30.66 -7.12
C PHE A 167 16.81 30.50 -7.50
N MET A 168 15.99 29.85 -6.66
CA MET A 168 14.55 29.72 -6.88
C MET A 168 13.87 31.09 -7.02
N GLY A 169 14.19 32.05 -6.14
CA GLY A 169 13.61 33.38 -6.23
C GLY A 169 14.05 34.15 -7.47
N ARG A 170 15.29 33.99 -7.92
CA ARG A 170 15.75 34.54 -9.21
C ARG A 170 15.02 33.90 -10.39
N LEU A 171 14.78 32.60 -10.33
CA LEU A 171 14.08 31.86 -11.37
C LEU A 171 12.60 32.28 -11.46
N ALA A 172 11.92 32.41 -10.31
CA ALA A 172 10.56 32.93 -10.24
C ALA A 172 10.45 34.36 -10.77
N ARG A 173 11.42 35.24 -10.47
CA ARG A 173 11.44 36.62 -10.96
C ARG A 173 11.83 36.76 -12.44
N SER A 174 12.72 35.91 -12.94
CA SER A 174 13.17 35.95 -14.33
C SER A 174 12.11 35.40 -15.30
N GLN A 175 11.11 34.70 -14.78
CA GLN A 175 10.01 34.12 -15.52
C GLN A 175 8.70 34.80 -15.09
N PRO A 176 8.36 35.98 -15.63
CA PRO A 176 7.15 36.72 -15.24
C PRO A 176 5.83 35.98 -15.53
N THR A 177 5.89 34.88 -16.27
CA THR A 177 4.76 33.98 -16.50
C THR A 177 4.54 32.98 -15.37
N CYS A 178 5.48 32.82 -14.43
CA CYS A 178 5.40 31.85 -13.34
C CYS A 178 4.44 32.31 -12.24
N THR A 179 3.16 31.97 -12.43
CA THR A 179 2.06 32.30 -11.51
C THR A 179 1.96 31.34 -10.33
N SER A 180 2.41 30.10 -10.49
CA SER A 180 2.32 29.06 -9.45
C SER A 180 3.59 28.20 -9.40
N MET A 181 4.07 27.90 -8.19
CA MET A 181 5.25 27.08 -7.92
C MET A 181 4.98 26.11 -6.76
N VAL A 182 5.32 24.84 -6.93
CA VAL A 182 5.27 23.84 -5.85
C VAL A 182 6.70 23.46 -5.46
N VAL A 183 6.97 23.42 -4.15
CA VAL A 183 8.30 23.15 -3.59
C VAL A 183 8.23 21.98 -2.64
N PHE A 184 8.92 20.89 -2.98
CA PHE A 184 8.98 19.70 -2.14
C PHE A 184 10.15 19.74 -1.16
N CYS A 185 9.90 19.34 0.08
CA CYS A 185 10.88 19.23 1.15
C CYS A 185 10.71 17.91 1.91
N ASN A 186 11.83 17.27 2.26
CA ASN A 186 11.79 15.95 2.90
C ASN A 186 11.37 15.99 4.40
N ASN A 187 11.46 17.15 5.05
CA ASN A 187 11.20 17.29 6.49
C ASN A 187 10.22 18.45 6.75
N HIS A 188 9.26 18.24 7.66
CA HIS A 188 8.30 19.24 8.13
C HIS A 188 8.95 20.53 8.65
N GLU A 189 10.08 20.43 9.37
CA GLU A 189 10.80 21.63 9.84
C GLU A 189 11.38 22.44 8.67
N ARG A 190 11.87 21.75 7.64
CA ARG A 190 12.40 22.40 6.43
C ARG A 190 11.30 23.07 5.62
N VAL A 191 10.12 22.45 5.53
CA VAL A 191 8.94 23.04 4.86
C VAL A 191 8.67 24.44 5.42
N ARG A 192 8.64 24.58 6.74
CA ARG A 192 8.38 25.86 7.40
C ARG A 192 9.48 26.89 7.14
N LYS A 193 10.76 26.51 7.34
CA LYS A 193 11.90 27.39 7.10
C LYS A 193 11.95 27.89 5.66
N VAL A 194 11.68 27.02 4.70
CA VAL A 194 11.64 27.38 3.27
C VAL A 194 10.51 28.34 2.97
N ALA A 195 9.30 28.11 3.52
CA ALA A 195 8.17 29.02 3.33
C ALA A 195 8.43 30.41 3.93
N GLU A 196 9.02 30.47 5.13
CA GLU A 196 9.42 31.73 5.77
C GLU A 196 10.44 32.49 4.91
N GLN A 197 11.51 31.81 4.46
CA GLN A 197 12.56 32.42 3.64
C GLN A 197 12.09 32.84 2.23
N LEU A 198 11.11 32.14 1.63
CA LEU A 198 10.50 32.57 0.37
C LEU A 198 9.61 33.81 0.56
N ASN A 199 8.84 33.87 1.65
CA ASN A 199 8.07 35.06 2.01
C ASN A 199 8.98 36.28 2.28
N GLU A 200 10.12 36.09 2.97
CA GLU A 200 11.14 37.14 3.15
C GLU A 200 11.69 37.66 1.81
N GLN A 201 11.79 36.78 0.80
CA GLN A 201 12.18 37.14 -0.56
C GLN A 201 11.04 37.75 -1.39
N LYS A 202 9.92 38.08 -0.76
CA LYS A 202 8.70 38.65 -1.37
C LYS A 202 8.05 37.72 -2.40
N ILE A 203 8.14 36.41 -2.17
CA ILE A 203 7.40 35.39 -2.92
C ILE A 203 6.28 34.92 -2.00
N PRO A 204 5.02 35.30 -2.25
CA PRO A 204 3.90 34.89 -1.42
C PRO A 204 3.82 33.36 -1.37
N THR A 205 4.01 32.80 -0.18
CA THR A 205 4.20 31.36 0.00
C THR A 205 3.36 30.81 1.15
N GLU A 206 2.63 29.73 0.89
CA GLU A 206 1.98 28.90 1.91
C GLU A 206 2.69 27.56 2.06
N TYR A 207 2.37 26.82 3.13
CA TYR A 207 2.98 25.52 3.36
C TYR A 207 2.02 24.45 3.89
N LEU A 208 2.32 23.20 3.56
CA LEU A 208 1.54 22.03 3.94
C LEU A 208 2.42 21.01 4.68
N THR A 209 2.06 20.73 5.93
CA THR A 209 2.65 19.70 6.78
C THR A 209 1.57 18.76 7.31
N GLY A 210 1.94 17.53 7.67
CA GLY A 210 0.99 16.51 8.13
C GLY A 210 0.29 16.84 9.45
N ASN A 211 0.84 17.77 10.24
CA ASN A 211 0.34 18.20 11.54
C ASN A 211 -0.57 19.45 11.50
N ARG A 212 -0.83 20.02 10.32
CA ARG A 212 -1.76 21.16 10.18
C ARG A 212 -3.21 20.71 10.32
N SER A 213 -4.05 21.57 10.92
CA SER A 213 -5.50 21.31 10.98
C SER A 213 -6.10 21.23 9.58
N LYS A 214 -7.22 20.52 9.45
CA LYS A 214 -7.92 20.38 8.16
C LYS A 214 -8.29 21.74 7.57
N GLU A 215 -8.82 22.64 8.40
CA GLU A 215 -9.19 24.00 7.99
C GLU A 215 -7.97 24.79 7.48
N ALA A 216 -6.83 24.70 8.17
CA ALA A 216 -5.61 25.38 7.74
C ALA A 216 -5.06 24.83 6.42
N ARG A 217 -5.21 23.51 6.20
CA ARG A 217 -4.83 22.85 4.95
C ARG A 217 -5.74 23.29 3.79
N ASP A 218 -7.06 23.23 3.99
CA ASP A 218 -8.05 23.62 2.97
C ASP A 218 -7.90 25.11 2.61
N ASN A 219 -7.62 25.97 3.60
CA ASN A 219 -7.34 27.39 3.35
C ASN A 219 -6.05 27.60 2.55
N ALA A 220 -4.94 26.97 2.92
CA ALA A 220 -3.67 27.09 2.20
C ALA A 220 -3.79 26.64 0.73
N ILE A 221 -4.55 25.58 0.48
CA ILE A 221 -4.83 25.09 -0.89
C ILE A 221 -5.69 26.10 -1.66
N THR A 222 -6.75 26.62 -1.03
CA THR A 222 -7.66 27.59 -1.68
C THR A 222 -6.91 28.84 -2.10
N ARG A 223 -6.09 29.41 -1.20
CA ARG A 223 -5.26 30.58 -1.50
C ARG A 223 -4.27 30.35 -2.62
N PHE A 224 -3.75 29.13 -2.75
CA PHE A 224 -2.85 28.75 -3.85
C PHE A 224 -3.62 28.60 -5.18
N ASP A 225 -4.79 27.95 -5.18
CA ASP A 225 -5.62 27.76 -6.38
C ASP A 225 -6.20 29.09 -6.90
N GLU A 226 -6.52 30.03 -6.01
CA GLU A 226 -6.98 31.39 -6.34
C GLU A 226 -5.84 32.32 -6.78
N GLY A 227 -4.58 31.87 -6.69
CA GLY A 227 -3.40 32.65 -7.05
C GLY A 227 -3.04 33.76 -6.06
N GLU A 228 -3.59 33.76 -4.85
CA GLU A 228 -3.19 34.69 -3.78
C GLU A 228 -1.74 34.44 -3.34
N VAL A 229 -1.32 33.17 -3.38
CA VAL A 229 0.06 32.77 -3.11
C VAL A 229 0.69 32.12 -4.33
N GLN A 230 1.90 32.57 -4.64
CA GLN A 230 2.65 32.11 -5.80
C GLN A 230 3.30 30.75 -5.54
N ALA A 231 3.64 30.42 -4.29
CA ALA A 231 4.34 29.19 -3.96
C ALA A 231 3.64 28.36 -2.87
N LEU A 232 3.69 27.03 -3.02
CA LEU A 232 3.21 26.06 -2.04
C LEU A 232 4.35 25.11 -1.66
N VAL A 233 4.78 25.13 -0.40
CA VAL A 233 5.87 24.29 0.11
C VAL A 233 5.30 23.10 0.88
N ALA A 234 5.67 21.88 0.54
CA ALA A 234 5.06 20.70 1.15
C ALA A 234 6.01 19.50 1.23
N THR A 235 5.65 18.51 2.05
CA THR A 235 6.26 17.17 1.97
C THR A 235 5.51 16.30 0.96
N ASP A 236 6.15 15.25 0.46
CA ASP A 236 5.51 14.30 -0.47
C ASP A 236 4.22 13.73 0.11
N ALA A 237 4.24 13.35 1.38
CA ALA A 237 3.08 12.85 2.10
C ALA A 237 1.95 13.90 2.20
N ALA A 238 2.30 15.18 2.33
CA ALA A 238 1.32 16.26 2.45
C ALA A 238 0.64 16.57 1.10
N MET A 239 1.29 16.31 -0.04
CA MET A 239 0.72 16.59 -1.37
C MET A 239 -0.09 15.45 -1.96
N ARG A 240 0.05 14.22 -1.44
CA ARG A 240 -0.74 13.07 -1.91
C ARG A 240 -2.25 13.33 -1.81
N GLY A 241 -2.94 13.12 -2.92
CA GLY A 241 -4.39 13.32 -3.05
C GLY A 241 -4.84 14.76 -3.30
N LEU A 242 -3.93 15.74 -3.36
CA LEU A 242 -4.30 17.10 -3.75
C LEU A 242 -4.35 17.22 -5.27
N ASP A 243 -5.52 17.59 -5.79
CA ASP A 243 -5.72 17.91 -7.20
C ASP A 243 -5.80 19.43 -7.34
N PHE A 244 -4.79 20.04 -7.94
CA PHE A 244 -4.73 21.49 -8.20
C PHE A 244 -4.33 21.72 -9.65
N ARG A 245 -4.90 22.76 -10.26
CA ARG A 245 -4.61 23.12 -11.64
C ARG A 245 -3.33 23.94 -11.72
N LEU A 246 -2.26 23.34 -12.26
CA LEU A 246 -1.09 24.10 -12.67
C LEU A 246 -1.32 24.65 -14.07
N GLU A 247 -1.61 25.95 -14.19
CA GLU A 247 -1.72 26.58 -15.51
C GLU A 247 -0.32 26.72 -16.14
N PRO A 248 -0.16 26.34 -17.43
CA PRO A 248 1.12 26.49 -18.11
C PRO A 248 1.46 27.98 -18.33
N LEU A 249 2.77 28.27 -18.26
CA LEU A 249 3.36 29.60 -18.44
C LEU A 249 2.83 30.27 -19.74
N GLY A 250 1.94 31.26 -19.59
CA GLY A 250 1.47 32.14 -20.69
C GLY A 250 0.07 31.89 -21.25
N ALA A 251 -0.74 30.99 -20.67
CA ALA A 251 -2.14 30.86 -21.06
C ALA A 251 -2.94 32.07 -20.53
N LYS A 252 -3.37 32.97 -21.44
CA LYS A 252 -4.55 33.80 -21.16
C LYS A 252 -5.77 32.89 -21.32
N SER A 253 -6.51 32.71 -20.23
CA SER A 253 -7.87 32.12 -20.12
C SER A 253 -8.60 31.96 -21.47
N PRO A 254 -9.12 30.76 -21.77
CA PRO A 254 -10.50 30.49 -21.39
C PRO A 254 -10.67 29.19 -20.58
N LYS A 255 -11.55 29.29 -19.60
CA LYS A 255 -12.12 28.19 -18.81
C LYS A 255 -12.64 27.06 -19.71
N THR A 256 -11.83 26.04 -19.97
CA THR A 256 -12.27 24.65 -20.30
C THR A 256 -11.06 23.80 -20.69
N ALA A 257 -10.74 22.80 -19.86
CA ALA A 257 -10.12 21.49 -20.15
C ALA A 257 -9.29 21.04 -18.95
N GLY A 258 -9.61 19.87 -18.37
CA GLY A 258 -8.94 19.30 -17.22
C GLY A 258 -7.66 18.55 -17.60
N GLY A 259 -6.63 18.69 -16.79
CA GLY A 259 -5.40 17.90 -16.85
C GLY A 259 -4.92 17.64 -15.43
N VAL A 260 -4.73 16.36 -15.10
CA VAL A 260 -4.31 15.85 -13.78
C VAL A 260 -2.78 15.73 -13.78
N PHE A 261 -2.10 16.27 -12.77
CA PHE A 261 -0.67 16.03 -12.54
C PHE A 261 -0.48 15.21 -11.26
N GLY A 262 -0.13 13.93 -11.43
CA GLY A 262 0.21 13.04 -10.31
C GLY A 262 1.65 13.26 -9.81
N PRO A 263 1.95 12.90 -8.55
CA PRO A 263 3.32 12.97 -8.01
C PRO A 263 4.17 11.86 -8.66
N HIS A 264 5.12 12.24 -9.51
CA HIS A 264 6.15 11.31 -9.98
C HIS A 264 6.99 10.83 -8.79
N ARG A 265 6.95 9.52 -8.54
CA ARG A 265 7.79 8.83 -7.54
C ARG A 265 9.21 8.77 -8.07
N ASP A 266 10.14 9.39 -7.36
CA ASP A 266 11.56 9.06 -7.31
C ASP A 266 12.09 9.57 -5.96
N ALA A 267 11.93 8.75 -4.94
CA ALA A 267 12.45 9.02 -3.60
C ALA A 267 13.90 8.55 -3.55
N GLU A 268 14.84 9.48 -3.75
CA GLU A 268 16.10 9.61 -3.01
C GLU A 268 16.92 10.76 -3.63
N LEU A 269 17.65 11.47 -2.75
CA LEU A 269 18.39 12.71 -2.97
C LEU A 269 17.53 13.98 -2.89
N CYS A 270 17.93 14.93 -2.03
CA CYS A 270 17.45 16.32 -1.98
C CYS A 270 17.67 17.04 -3.32
N ARG A 271 16.87 16.70 -4.33
CA ARG A 271 16.68 17.48 -5.54
C ARG A 271 15.61 18.51 -5.21
N ALA A 272 15.98 19.79 -5.21
CA ALA A 272 14.99 20.86 -5.26
C ALA A 272 14.32 20.77 -6.63
N THR A 273 13.39 19.83 -6.79
CA THR A 273 12.60 19.68 -8.00
C THR A 273 11.54 20.78 -7.97
N ALA A 274 11.93 21.99 -8.37
CA ALA A 274 10.96 22.93 -8.87
C ALA A 274 10.42 22.32 -10.16
N ALA A 275 9.20 21.77 -10.12
CA ALA A 275 8.51 21.30 -11.33
C ALA A 275 8.24 22.52 -12.22
N TYR A 276 9.19 22.84 -13.11
CA TYR A 276 9.11 23.95 -14.05
C TYR A 276 8.47 23.45 -15.35
N ALA A 277 7.16 23.65 -15.50
CA ALA A 277 6.47 23.37 -16.76
C ALA A 277 6.62 24.57 -17.72
N ALA A 278 7.71 24.60 -18.49
CA ALA A 278 7.96 25.65 -19.48
C ALA A 278 7.70 25.18 -20.92
N TYR A 279 6.57 25.62 -21.47
CA TYR A 279 6.28 25.63 -22.89
C TYR A 279 6.99 26.82 -23.56
N LEU A 280 8.15 26.59 -24.17
CA LEU A 280 8.75 27.59 -25.07
C LEU A 280 8.29 27.32 -26.51
N GLY A 281 7.24 28.05 -26.89
CA GLY A 281 6.92 28.33 -28.28
C GLY A 281 8.04 29.16 -28.91
N SER A 282 8.62 28.63 -29.97
CA SER A 282 9.36 29.29 -31.04
C SER A 282 9.81 30.75 -30.80
N ARG A 283 10.92 30.96 -30.08
CA ARG A 283 11.90 32.05 -30.34
C ARG A 283 13.18 31.81 -29.54
N ARG A 284 14.28 31.67 -30.29
CA ARG A 284 15.66 31.45 -29.82
C ARG A 284 16.07 32.45 -28.74
N LEU A 285 16.26 32.00 -27.50
CA LEU A 285 17.05 32.72 -26.50
C LEU A 285 18.48 32.19 -26.53
N ARG A 286 19.34 32.95 -27.21
CA ARG A 286 20.80 32.85 -27.20
C ARG A 286 21.30 33.40 -25.87
N CYS A 287 21.45 32.58 -24.83
CA CYS A 287 22.25 32.95 -23.66
C CYS A 287 23.11 31.75 -23.19
N GLN A 288 24.37 31.82 -23.60
CA GLN A 288 25.58 31.29 -22.94
C GLN A 288 25.66 29.78 -22.68
N ARG A 289 26.15 29.08 -23.71
CA ARG A 289 26.99 27.87 -23.57
C ARG A 289 28.15 28.16 -22.59
N ARG A 290 28.16 27.51 -21.44
CA ARG A 290 29.43 27.06 -20.83
C ARG A 290 29.21 25.89 -19.87
N ALA A 291 29.63 24.72 -20.34
CA ALA A 291 30.01 23.53 -19.59
C ALA A 291 29.03 23.05 -18.50
N VAL A 292 28.06 22.23 -18.88
CA VAL A 292 27.51 21.21 -17.98
C VAL A 292 28.05 19.88 -18.49
N LEU A 293 28.95 19.31 -17.69
CA LEU A 293 29.57 18.01 -17.90
C LEU A 293 28.49 16.95 -18.08
N GLU A 294 28.56 16.24 -19.20
CA GLU A 294 28.07 14.88 -19.33
C GLU A 294 28.85 14.02 -18.32
N ALA A 295 28.26 13.78 -17.15
CA ALA A 295 28.69 12.72 -16.26
C ALA A 295 27.42 12.04 -15.73
N PRO A 296 27.16 10.76 -16.06
CA PRO A 296 26.07 10.03 -15.45
C PRO A 296 26.39 9.88 -13.96
N VAL A 297 25.66 10.61 -13.12
CA VAL A 297 25.63 10.31 -11.68
C VAL A 297 24.84 9.01 -11.57
N ALA A 298 25.57 7.91 -11.41
CA ALA A 298 24.98 6.62 -11.05
C ALA A 298 24.22 6.82 -9.73
N ALA A 299 22.90 6.63 -9.77
CA ALA A 299 22.14 6.36 -8.56
C ALA A 299 22.77 5.14 -7.87
N PRO A 300 22.86 5.11 -6.53
CA PRO A 300 23.20 3.88 -5.84
C PRO A 300 22.15 2.86 -6.24
N LYS A 301 22.55 1.88 -7.05
CA LYS A 301 21.71 0.73 -7.36
C LYS A 301 21.57 -0.03 -6.05
N ALA A 302 20.34 -0.20 -5.56
CA ALA A 302 20.04 -1.34 -4.71
C ALA A 302 20.71 -2.55 -5.37
N THR A 303 21.56 -3.25 -4.62
CA THR A 303 22.29 -4.38 -5.20
C THR A 303 21.25 -5.36 -5.71
N VAL A 304 21.53 -6.03 -6.84
CA VAL A 304 20.59 -7.01 -7.44
C VAL A 304 20.11 -8.04 -6.41
N GLU A 305 20.90 -8.29 -5.36
CA GLU A 305 20.51 -9.09 -4.19
C GLU A 305 19.36 -8.51 -3.37
N GLU A 306 19.30 -7.21 -3.09
CA GLU A 306 18.23 -6.57 -2.32
C GLU A 306 16.89 -6.62 -3.06
N GLU A 307 16.89 -6.32 -4.37
CA GLU A 307 15.68 -6.45 -5.20
C GLU A 307 15.22 -7.91 -5.32
N THR A 308 16.16 -8.88 -5.37
CA THR A 308 15.83 -10.31 -5.42
C THR A 308 15.33 -10.82 -4.06
N ARG A 309 15.87 -10.30 -2.94
CA ARG A 309 15.40 -10.62 -1.57
C ARG A 309 14.00 -10.09 -1.34
N GLN A 310 13.72 -8.85 -1.74
CA GLN A 310 12.40 -8.24 -1.61
C GLN A 310 11.34 -9.01 -2.41
N LYS A 311 11.60 -9.31 -3.69
CA LYS A 311 10.69 -10.10 -4.53
C LYS A 311 10.41 -11.50 -3.95
N ARG A 312 11.42 -12.12 -3.34
CA ARG A 312 11.26 -13.41 -2.64
C ARG A 312 10.41 -13.25 -1.39
N ALA A 313 10.61 -12.20 -0.60
CA ALA A 313 9.84 -11.91 0.60
C ALA A 313 8.34 -11.73 0.29
N ASP A 314 8.03 -11.03 -0.79
CA ASP A 314 6.65 -10.83 -1.28
C ASP A 314 6.03 -12.16 -1.79
N GLN A 315 6.83 -13.02 -2.43
CA GLN A 315 6.39 -14.37 -2.82
C GLN A 315 6.06 -15.26 -1.60
N TYR A 316 6.83 -15.20 -0.51
CA TYR A 316 6.51 -15.92 0.73
C TYR A 316 5.26 -15.39 1.41
N ARG A 317 5.01 -14.08 1.34
CA ARG A 317 3.78 -13.47 1.85
C ARG A 317 2.55 -14.10 1.20
N LEU A 318 2.55 -14.27 -0.12
CA LEU A 318 1.45 -14.93 -0.84
C LEU A 318 1.27 -16.39 -0.40
N LEU A 319 2.35 -17.17 -0.28
CA LEU A 319 2.30 -18.58 0.11
C LEU A 319 1.87 -18.82 1.58
N LEU A 320 2.06 -17.82 2.44
CA LEU A 320 1.74 -17.88 3.86
C LEU A 320 0.24 -17.77 4.15
N PHE A 321 -0.50 -17.04 3.31
CA PHE A 321 -1.93 -16.79 3.48
C PHE A 321 -2.83 -17.59 2.52
N THR A 322 -2.24 -18.39 1.63
CA THR A 322 -3.01 -19.34 0.83
C THR A 322 -3.59 -20.42 1.73
N GLU A 323 -4.92 -20.55 1.73
CA GLU A 323 -5.59 -21.71 2.33
C GLU A 323 -5.22 -22.95 1.51
N VAL A 324 -4.35 -23.79 2.07
CA VAL A 324 -3.99 -25.07 1.48
C VAL A 324 -4.78 -26.15 2.21
N LEU A 325 -5.46 -26.98 1.43
CA LEU A 325 -6.20 -28.14 1.93
C LEU A 325 -5.59 -29.42 1.36
N MET A 326 -5.37 -30.39 2.22
CA MET A 326 -4.94 -31.75 1.87
C MET A 326 -5.88 -32.70 2.56
N SER A 327 -6.43 -33.64 1.81
CA SER A 327 -7.26 -34.71 2.35
C SER A 327 -6.87 -36.02 1.71
N PHE A 328 -6.79 -37.08 2.50
CA PHE A 328 -6.52 -38.43 2.05
C PHE A 328 -7.21 -39.42 2.98
N THR A 329 -7.40 -40.65 2.51
CA THR A 329 -7.88 -41.75 3.34
C THR A 329 -6.72 -42.69 3.67
N ASP A 330 -6.57 -43.03 4.95
CA ASP A 330 -5.57 -44.01 5.38
C ASP A 330 -6.01 -45.46 5.09
N THR A 331 -5.17 -46.42 5.44
CA THR A 331 -5.48 -47.85 5.30
C THR A 331 -6.58 -48.33 6.24
N ASP A 332 -6.80 -47.63 7.34
CA ASP A 332 -7.71 -48.01 8.42
C ASP A 332 -9.13 -47.48 8.16
N GLY A 333 -9.27 -46.62 7.14
CA GLY A 333 -10.54 -46.10 6.65
C GLY A 333 -10.86 -44.69 7.13
N ASP A 334 -9.93 -44.08 7.86
CA ASP A 334 -10.08 -42.73 8.39
C ASP A 334 -9.77 -41.69 7.32
N ASN A 335 -10.65 -40.69 7.23
CA ASN A 335 -10.45 -39.54 6.35
C ASN A 335 -9.67 -38.48 7.11
N ILE A 336 -8.41 -38.32 6.73
CA ILE A 336 -7.51 -37.33 7.32
C ILE A 336 -7.51 -36.10 6.44
N ARG A 337 -7.76 -34.94 7.06
CA ARG A 337 -7.77 -33.64 6.41
C ARG A 337 -6.85 -32.69 7.15
N LEU A 338 -5.78 -32.28 6.48
CA LEU A 338 -4.92 -31.20 6.93
C LEU A 338 -5.40 -29.89 6.30
N GLN A 339 -5.56 -28.87 7.13
CA GLN A 339 -5.98 -27.54 6.70
C GLN A 339 -4.98 -26.51 7.24
N LYS A 340 -4.39 -25.74 6.33
CA LYS A 340 -3.55 -24.59 6.68
C LYS A 340 -4.47 -23.38 6.92
N GLU A 341 -4.45 -22.87 8.15
CA GLU A 341 -5.15 -21.65 8.58
C GLU A 341 -4.09 -20.65 9.07
N GLY A 342 -3.76 -19.68 8.21
CA GLY A 342 -2.64 -18.76 8.44
C GLY A 342 -1.31 -19.51 8.59
N MET A 343 -0.59 -19.26 9.69
CA MET A 343 0.69 -19.90 9.98
C MET A 343 0.57 -21.35 10.48
N PHE A 344 -0.62 -21.85 10.82
CA PHE A 344 -0.79 -23.14 11.48
C PHE A 344 -1.44 -24.18 10.57
N VAL A 345 -1.07 -25.44 10.79
CA VAL A 345 -1.73 -26.58 10.17
C VAL A 345 -2.53 -27.30 11.24
N ASN A 346 -3.80 -27.57 10.95
CA ASN A 346 -4.70 -28.34 11.80
C ASN A 346 -5.04 -29.66 11.11
N GLU A 347 -5.14 -30.73 11.90
CA GLU A 347 -5.57 -32.04 11.41
C GLU A 347 -6.98 -32.35 11.89
N TYR A 348 -7.80 -32.80 10.95
CA TYR A 348 -9.13 -33.31 11.19
C TYR A 348 -9.20 -34.77 10.75
N VAL A 349 -9.59 -35.65 11.66
CA VAL A 349 -9.86 -37.06 11.37
C VAL A 349 -11.37 -37.26 11.37
N ASN A 350 -11.93 -37.70 10.25
CA ASN A 350 -13.39 -37.86 10.05
C ASN A 350 -14.17 -36.59 10.46
N ASP A 351 -13.69 -35.43 9.99
CA ASP A 351 -14.21 -34.08 10.29
C ASP A 351 -14.13 -33.64 11.76
N ARG A 352 -13.42 -34.37 12.62
CA ARG A 352 -13.16 -33.97 14.01
C ARG A 352 -11.73 -33.48 14.16
N LEU A 353 -11.56 -32.32 14.77
CA LEU A 353 -10.25 -31.72 15.03
C LEU A 353 -9.49 -32.54 16.07
N GLU A 354 -8.44 -33.23 15.64
CA GLU A 354 -7.58 -34.07 16.50
C GLU A 354 -6.30 -33.33 16.90
N ILE A 355 -5.61 -32.70 15.92
CA ILE A 355 -4.37 -31.96 16.18
C ILE A 355 -4.58 -30.49 15.85
N ARG A 356 -4.42 -29.64 16.87
CA ARG A 356 -4.33 -28.18 16.71
C ARG A 356 -2.88 -27.76 16.58
N ARG A 357 -2.57 -26.91 15.59
CA ARG A 357 -1.23 -26.33 15.39
C ARG A 357 -0.15 -27.41 15.31
N MET A 358 -0.37 -28.36 14.42
CA MET A 358 0.54 -29.46 14.14
C MET A 358 1.96 -28.93 13.87
N GLU A 359 2.94 -29.51 14.58
CA GLU A 359 4.33 -29.08 14.51
C GLU A 359 5.03 -29.61 13.25
N TYR A 360 4.79 -30.87 12.91
CA TYR A 360 5.39 -31.55 11.77
C TYR A 360 4.41 -32.55 11.13
N PHE A 361 4.65 -32.84 9.87
CA PHE A 361 3.99 -33.92 9.13
C PHE A 361 4.98 -34.45 8.10
N ASP A 362 5.46 -35.67 8.30
CA ASP A 362 6.48 -36.28 7.44
C ASP A 362 5.88 -37.37 6.58
N ILE A 363 6.24 -37.38 5.30
CA ILE A 363 5.77 -38.34 4.32
C ILE A 363 6.96 -39.15 3.83
N ASP A 364 6.89 -40.48 3.99
CA ASP A 364 7.79 -41.42 3.33
C ASP A 364 7.11 -41.96 2.08
N GLU A 365 7.50 -41.42 0.93
CA GLU A 365 6.94 -41.78 -0.37
C GLU A 365 7.18 -43.25 -0.74
N LYS A 366 8.34 -43.81 -0.36
CA LYS A 366 8.70 -45.20 -0.67
C LYS A 366 7.91 -46.18 0.16
N ALA A 367 7.76 -45.88 1.45
CA ALA A 367 6.98 -46.70 2.38
C ALA A 367 5.47 -46.44 2.30
N ARG A 368 5.03 -45.40 1.57
CA ARG A 368 3.65 -44.90 1.55
C ARG A 368 3.09 -44.71 2.97
N SER A 369 3.92 -44.14 3.85
CA SER A 369 3.54 -43.85 5.24
C SER A 369 3.71 -42.38 5.56
N TYR A 370 2.99 -41.90 6.55
CA TYR A 370 3.19 -40.58 7.14
C TYR A 370 3.42 -40.66 8.64
N HIS A 371 4.00 -39.60 9.19
CA HIS A 371 4.25 -39.43 10.60
C HIS A 371 3.80 -38.05 11.07
N ASP A 372 2.93 -38.04 12.07
CA ASP A 372 2.42 -36.87 12.76
C ASP A 372 2.73 -36.97 14.26
N PRO A 373 2.42 -35.94 15.08
CA PRO A 373 2.66 -35.97 16.52
C PRO A 373 1.96 -37.10 17.30
N THR A 374 0.91 -37.73 16.76
CA THR A 374 0.17 -38.82 17.39
C THR A 374 0.71 -40.20 17.03
N GLY A 375 1.35 -40.34 15.88
CA GLY A 375 1.93 -41.62 15.47
C GLY A 375 2.25 -41.73 13.99
N ARG A 376 2.29 -42.97 13.50
CA ARG A 376 2.55 -43.30 12.11
C ARG A 376 1.30 -43.92 11.50
N GLY A 377 0.93 -43.47 10.31
CA GLY A 377 -0.13 -44.07 9.50
C GLY A 377 0.33 -44.41 8.09
N TRP A 378 -0.54 -45.06 7.32
CA TRP A 378 -0.26 -45.53 5.96
C TRP A 378 -1.31 -45.03 4.97
N PHE A 379 -0.84 -44.56 3.82
CA PHE A 379 -1.73 -44.12 2.74
C PHE A 379 -2.35 -45.33 2.04
N ARG A 380 -3.64 -45.23 1.71
CA ARG A 380 -4.29 -46.23 0.85
C ARG A 380 -3.60 -46.30 -0.52
N SER A 381 -3.62 -47.46 -1.17
CA SER A 381 -3.00 -47.66 -2.49
C SER A 381 -3.56 -46.77 -3.60
N SER A 382 -4.78 -46.26 -3.45
CA SER A 382 -5.44 -45.35 -4.39
C SER A 382 -4.94 -43.90 -4.33
N GLU A 383 -4.24 -43.51 -3.26
CA GLU A 383 -3.80 -42.13 -3.05
C GLU A 383 -2.56 -41.77 -3.88
N ASP A 384 -2.56 -40.56 -4.44
CA ASP A 384 -1.40 -39.97 -5.12
C ASP A 384 -0.47 -39.34 -4.08
N VAL A 385 0.50 -40.15 -3.61
CA VAL A 385 1.47 -39.71 -2.59
C VAL A 385 2.35 -38.57 -3.11
N ALA A 386 2.62 -38.48 -4.41
CA ALA A 386 3.43 -37.40 -4.97
C ALA A 386 2.67 -36.06 -4.94
N GLU A 387 1.36 -36.06 -5.16
CA GLU A 387 0.51 -34.88 -4.97
C GLU A 387 0.45 -34.47 -3.49
N LEU A 388 0.34 -35.44 -2.58
CA LEU A 388 0.33 -35.19 -1.13
C LEU A 388 1.66 -34.59 -0.65
N VAL A 389 2.80 -35.04 -1.17
CA VAL A 389 4.12 -34.43 -0.88
C VAL A 389 4.16 -32.97 -1.32
N ARG A 390 3.71 -32.64 -2.53
CA ARG A 390 3.66 -31.24 -3.01
C ARG A 390 2.75 -30.37 -2.13
N LYS A 391 1.58 -30.88 -1.75
CA LYS A 391 0.69 -30.17 -0.83
C LYS A 391 1.31 -30.01 0.56
N LYS A 392 2.05 -31.00 1.07
CA LYS A 392 2.76 -30.94 2.35
C LYS A 392 3.83 -29.85 2.34
N GLU A 393 4.59 -29.71 1.25
CA GLU A 393 5.61 -28.66 1.10
C GLU A 393 5.00 -27.24 1.13
N LEU A 394 3.80 -27.05 0.59
CA LEU A 394 3.07 -25.79 0.65
C LEU A 394 2.48 -25.51 2.05
N MET A 395 2.16 -26.55 2.82
CA MET A 395 1.65 -26.45 4.19
C MET A 395 2.73 -26.21 5.24
N PHE A 396 3.88 -26.85 5.08
CA PHE A 396 5.03 -26.80 5.97
C PHE A 396 6.22 -26.17 5.27
N ILE A 397 6.08 -24.89 4.91
CA ILE A 397 7.17 -24.12 4.35
C ILE A 397 8.21 -23.95 5.46
N GLU A 398 9.47 -24.37 5.23
CA GLU A 398 10.54 -24.30 6.23
C GLU A 398 10.72 -22.90 6.85
N ARG A 399 10.33 -21.84 6.12
CA ARG A 399 10.43 -20.46 6.59
C ARG A 399 9.33 -20.05 7.56
N ASP A 400 8.18 -20.74 7.56
CA ASP A 400 7.10 -20.58 8.54
C ASP A 400 7.58 -21.04 9.92
N PHE A 401 8.59 -21.91 9.97
CA PHE A 401 9.19 -22.41 11.20
C PHE A 401 9.70 -21.29 12.11
N LEU A 402 10.36 -20.27 11.56
CA LEU A 402 10.86 -19.13 12.34
C LEU A 402 9.69 -18.39 13.01
N ALA A 403 8.66 -18.03 12.25
CA ALA A 403 7.49 -17.34 12.80
C ALA A 403 6.74 -18.20 13.84
N ARG A 404 6.56 -19.50 13.59
CA ARG A 404 5.96 -20.44 14.56
C ARG A 404 6.78 -20.53 15.85
N CYS A 405 8.10 -20.60 15.75
CA CYS A 405 9.01 -20.61 16.90
C CYS A 405 8.90 -19.31 17.70
N LEU A 406 8.85 -18.16 17.05
CA LEU A 406 8.68 -16.87 17.70
C LEU A 406 7.33 -16.76 18.42
N MET A 407 6.25 -17.29 17.85
CA MET A 407 4.93 -17.32 18.50
C MET A 407 4.88 -18.27 19.69
N THR A 408 5.46 -19.46 19.55
CA THR A 408 5.40 -20.53 20.57
C THR A 408 6.36 -20.30 21.72
N VAL A 409 7.58 -19.84 21.44
CA VAL A 409 8.65 -19.62 22.44
C VAL A 409 8.54 -18.23 23.05
N CYS A 410 8.44 -17.18 22.24
CA CYS A 410 8.45 -15.80 22.73
C CYS A 410 7.05 -15.24 23.00
N GLY A 411 5.99 -16.00 22.70
CA GLY A 411 4.60 -15.56 22.88
C GLY A 411 4.20 -14.42 21.94
N LEU A 412 4.94 -14.20 20.86
CA LEU A 412 4.65 -13.13 19.91
C LEU A 412 3.30 -13.36 19.23
N LYS A 413 2.59 -12.24 18.97
CA LYS A 413 1.41 -12.27 18.10
C LYS A 413 1.83 -12.63 16.68
N GLU A 414 0.94 -13.28 15.93
CA GLU A 414 1.18 -13.73 14.56
C GLU A 414 1.73 -12.62 13.66
N SER A 415 1.11 -11.44 13.71
CA SER A 415 1.56 -10.27 12.95
C SER A 415 2.99 -9.83 13.29
N SER A 416 3.38 -9.91 14.57
CA SER A 416 4.70 -9.49 15.05
C SER A 416 5.77 -10.54 14.72
N ALA A 417 5.46 -11.83 14.92
CA ALA A 417 6.34 -12.92 14.52
C ALA A 417 6.62 -12.91 13.02
N TYR A 418 5.58 -12.63 12.21
CA TYR A 418 5.72 -12.47 10.77
C TYR A 418 6.61 -11.27 10.41
N GLN A 419 6.41 -10.10 11.04
CA GLN A 419 7.26 -8.93 10.80
C GLN A 419 8.73 -9.20 11.12
N VAL A 420 9.01 -9.85 12.25
CA VAL A 420 10.38 -10.22 12.65
C VAL A 420 10.99 -11.21 11.66
N MET A 421 10.23 -12.22 11.22
CA MET A 421 10.67 -13.17 10.19
C MET A 421 10.97 -12.46 8.86
N MET A 422 10.10 -11.55 8.41
CA MET A 422 10.29 -10.78 7.18
C MET A 422 11.49 -9.84 7.26
N GLN A 423 11.68 -9.19 8.40
CA GLN A 423 12.84 -8.34 8.65
C GLN A 423 14.13 -9.18 8.62
N ALA A 424 14.14 -10.35 9.27
CA ALA A 424 15.30 -11.25 9.27
C ALA A 424 15.63 -11.75 7.86
N HIS A 425 14.60 -11.96 7.03
CA HIS A 425 14.77 -12.35 5.64
C HIS A 425 15.35 -11.23 4.77
N THR A 426 14.89 -10.00 5.00
CA THR A 426 15.30 -8.83 4.22
C THR A 426 16.71 -8.37 4.62
N GLU A 427 16.94 -8.22 5.92
CA GLU A 427 18.14 -7.62 6.52
C GLU A 427 19.18 -8.66 6.95
N GLY A 428 18.83 -9.95 6.97
CA GLY A 428 19.69 -11.05 7.43
C GLY A 428 19.63 -11.28 8.95
N VAL A 429 19.22 -10.27 9.71
CA VAL A 429 19.02 -10.32 11.17
C VAL A 429 17.77 -9.53 11.53
N ALA A 430 17.12 -9.86 12.64
CA ALA A 430 15.99 -9.07 13.14
C ALA A 430 15.98 -9.03 14.66
N VAL A 431 15.41 -7.95 15.19
CA VAL A 431 15.22 -7.77 16.61
C VAL A 431 13.87 -8.37 17.00
N VAL A 432 13.91 -9.45 17.78
CA VAL A 432 12.71 -10.14 18.29
C VAL A 432 11.96 -9.28 19.31
N GLY A 433 12.69 -8.47 20.08
CA GLY A 433 12.13 -7.54 21.06
C GLY A 433 13.11 -7.25 22.19
N THR A 434 12.72 -6.37 23.10
CA THR A 434 13.45 -6.05 24.32
C THR A 434 12.78 -6.75 25.49
N TYR A 435 13.53 -7.54 26.25
CA TYR A 435 13.04 -8.33 27.37
C TYR A 435 14.01 -8.18 28.56
N ALA A 436 13.52 -8.45 29.77
CA ALA A 436 14.40 -8.61 30.92
C ALA A 436 15.40 -9.75 30.66
N PHE A 437 16.64 -9.61 31.15
CA PHE A 437 17.75 -10.53 30.84
C PHE A 437 17.39 -12.01 31.05
N GLU A 438 16.79 -12.36 32.20
CA GLU A 438 16.38 -13.74 32.53
C GLU A 438 15.37 -14.31 31.51
N THR A 439 14.46 -13.47 31.02
CA THR A 439 13.48 -13.85 29.99
C THR A 439 14.15 -13.99 28.63
N ALA A 440 15.05 -13.07 28.30
CA ALA A 440 15.82 -13.10 27.05
C ALA A 440 16.70 -14.36 26.98
N GLU A 441 17.35 -14.73 28.08
CA GLU A 441 18.15 -15.96 28.20
C GLU A 441 17.30 -17.22 27.97
N THR A 442 16.13 -17.29 28.59
CA THR A 442 15.20 -18.41 28.42
C THR A 442 14.72 -18.53 26.97
N TYR A 443 14.32 -17.43 26.35
CA TYR A 443 13.89 -17.42 24.94
C TYR A 443 15.02 -17.76 23.99
N CYS A 444 16.21 -17.20 24.20
CA CYS A 444 17.39 -17.46 23.40
C CYS A 444 17.77 -18.95 23.44
N ALA A 445 17.81 -19.56 24.63
CA ALA A 445 18.10 -20.99 24.78
C ALA A 445 17.06 -21.87 24.07
N ALA A 446 15.77 -21.55 24.20
CA ALA A 446 14.68 -22.30 23.57
C ALA A 446 14.65 -22.16 22.04
N LEU A 447 14.95 -20.97 21.50
CA LEU A 447 15.07 -20.77 20.05
C LEU A 447 16.30 -21.52 19.49
N ASN A 448 17.44 -21.46 20.18
CA ASN A 448 18.65 -22.21 19.81
C ASN A 448 18.43 -23.73 19.86
N ALA A 449 17.69 -24.25 20.84
CA ALA A 449 17.32 -25.66 20.91
C ALA A 449 16.43 -26.13 19.75
N LYS A 450 15.63 -25.23 19.17
CA LYS A 450 14.85 -25.47 17.94
C LYS A 450 15.66 -25.25 16.65
N GLY A 451 16.97 -24.98 16.74
CA GLY A 451 17.87 -24.85 15.59
C GLY A 451 17.93 -23.46 14.95
N LEU A 452 17.36 -22.44 15.60
CA LEU A 452 17.49 -21.04 15.18
C LEU A 452 18.76 -20.42 15.78
N SER A 453 19.36 -19.42 15.11
CA SER A 453 20.46 -18.66 15.70
C SER A 453 19.91 -17.40 16.37
N ALA A 454 19.98 -17.34 17.70
CA ALA A 454 19.55 -16.21 18.51
C ALA A 454 20.68 -15.73 19.42
N GLU A 455 20.84 -14.40 19.54
CA GLU A 455 21.81 -13.74 20.41
C GLU A 455 21.14 -12.63 21.22
N ILE A 456 21.68 -12.36 22.42
CA ILE A 456 21.20 -11.30 23.32
C ILE A 456 22.14 -10.10 23.19
N VAL A 457 21.58 -8.94 22.90
CA VAL A 457 22.32 -7.67 22.83
C VAL A 457 21.86 -6.78 23.98
N PRO A 458 22.77 -6.31 24.85
CA PRO A 458 22.41 -5.42 25.96
C PRO A 458 21.97 -4.05 25.43
N VAL A 459 20.89 -3.52 26.02
CA VAL A 459 20.36 -2.20 25.70
C VAL A 459 20.56 -1.33 26.95
N ASP A 460 21.37 -0.29 26.83
CA ASP A 460 21.65 0.70 27.88
C ASP A 460 22.47 0.25 29.11
N GLY A 461 23.46 -0.63 28.93
CA GLY A 461 24.54 -0.80 29.91
C GLY A 461 24.19 -1.49 31.22
N GLU A 462 23.02 -2.14 31.30
CA GLU A 462 22.72 -3.21 32.25
C GLU A 462 22.37 -4.50 31.50
#